data_AF-A0A2G9FV56-F1
#
_entry.id   AF-A0A2G9FV56-F1
#
_cell.length_a   1.000
_cell.length_b   1.000
_cell.length_c   1.000
_cell.angle_alpha   90.00
_cell.angle_beta   90.00
_cell.angle_gamma   90.00
#
_symmetry.space_group_name_H-M   'P 1'
#
loop_
_entity.id
_entity.type
_entity.pdbx_description
1 polymer ?
#
loop_
_entity_poly.entity_id
_entity_poly.type
_entity_poly.pdbx_seq_one_letter_code
_entity_poly.pdbx_strand_id
1 'polypeptide(L)'
;MGVEAINAFELPLLNTVILLGSGVTITYSHHSLIQGNRNGALYGAIFTIILAFVFTACQAVEYSVSSFTLTDGAFGSCFYFGTGFHGLHVIIGTIFLAVGF
;
A
#
# COMPACT_ATOMS: atom_id res chain seq x y z
N MET A 1 13.24 -13.36 -26.26
CA MET A 1 12.51 -13.93 -25.11
C MET A 1 12.00 -12.75 -24.30
N GLY A 2 10.69 -12.63 -24.14
CA GLY A 2 10.06 -11.48 -23.50
C GLY A 2 10.08 -11.61 -21.98
N VAL A 3 9.98 -10.49 -21.28
CA VAL A 3 9.72 -10.46 -19.84
C VAL A 3 8.29 -10.95 -19.61
N GLU A 4 8.09 -11.93 -18.73
CA GLU A 4 6.77 -12.33 -18.28
C GLU A 4 6.27 -11.34 -17.24
N ALA A 5 5.20 -10.61 -17.57
CA ALA A 5 4.60 -9.65 -16.66
C ALA A 5 3.80 -10.36 -15.55
N ILE A 6 3.76 -9.74 -14.38
CA ILE A 6 2.96 -10.22 -13.24
C ILE A 6 1.47 -10.17 -13.61
N ASN A 7 0.72 -11.20 -13.23
CA ASN A 7 -0.71 -11.24 -13.45
C ASN A 7 -1.43 -10.20 -12.58
N ALA A 8 -2.10 -9.24 -13.22
CA ALA A 8 -2.77 -8.13 -12.55
C ALA A 8 -3.93 -8.56 -11.62
N PHE A 9 -4.53 -9.74 -11.85
CA PHE A 9 -5.68 -10.21 -11.08
C PHE A 9 -5.32 -10.98 -9.80
N GLU A 10 -4.04 -11.17 -9.53
CA GLU A 10 -3.55 -11.89 -8.35
C GLU A 10 -3.17 -10.91 -7.23
N LEU A 11 -1.89 -10.85 -6.87
CA LEU A 11 -1.34 -9.96 -5.84
C LEU A 11 -1.62 -8.45 -6.09
N PRO A 12 -1.50 -7.92 -7.33
CA PRO A 12 -1.76 -6.51 -7.59
C PRO A 12 -3.21 -6.09 -7.33
N LEU A 13 -4.18 -6.96 -7.64
CA LEU A 13 -5.60 -6.71 -7.35
C LEU A 13 -5.85 -6.65 -5.85
N LEU A 14 -5.27 -7.59 -5.09
CA LEU A 14 -5.37 -7.61 -3.64
C LEU A 14 -4.79 -6.32 -3.03
N ASN A 15 -3.62 -5.88 -3.48
CA ASN A 15 -2.99 -4.64 -3.05
C ASN A 15 -3.89 -3.42 -3.30
N THR A 16 -4.60 -3.39 -4.44
CA THR A 16 -5.56 -2.34 -4.76
C THR A 16 -6.76 -2.33 -3.78
N VAL A 17 -7.31 -3.50 -3.49
CA VAL A 17 -8.42 -3.64 -2.53
C VAL A 17 -7.99 -3.20 -1.12
N ILE A 18 -6.77 -3.53 -0.70
CA ILE A 18 -6.22 -3.11 0.60
C ILE A 18 -6.11 -1.59 0.68
N LEU A 19 -5.59 -0.92 -0.36
CA LEU A 19 -5.49 0.54 -0.37
C LEU A 19 -6.85 1.24 -0.41
N LEU A 20 -7.82 0.71 -1.16
CA LEU A 20 -9.19 1.24 -1.14
C LEU A 20 -9.85 1.03 0.22
N GLY A 21 -9.63 -0.13 0.84
CA GLY A 21 -10.11 -0.44 2.19
C GLY A 21 -9.53 0.50 3.25
N SER A 22 -8.23 0.82 3.16
CA SER A 22 -7.58 1.75 4.08
C SER A 22 -8.13 3.18 3.93
N GLY A 23 -8.54 3.57 2.72
CA GLY A 23 -9.26 4.82 2.46
C GLY A 23 -10.62 4.90 3.17
N VAL A 24 -11.35 3.80 3.27
CA VAL A 24 -12.61 3.74 4.02
C VAL A 24 -12.37 3.85 5.52
N THR A 25 -11.38 3.14 6.07
CA THR A 25 -11.08 3.15 7.51
C THR A 25 -10.58 4.50 7.99
N ILE A 26 -9.77 5.22 7.19
CA ILE A 26 -9.31 6.55 7.56
C ILE A 26 -10.44 7.60 7.47
N THR A 27 -11.35 7.45 6.50
CA THR A 27 -12.54 8.32 6.41
C THR A 27 -13.45 8.14 7.61
N TYR A 28 -13.62 6.89 8.08
CA TYR A 28 -14.33 6.60 9.32
C TYR A 28 -13.65 7.22 10.56
N SER A 29 -12.31 7.14 10.63
CA SER A 29 -11.53 7.77 11.70
C SER A 29 -11.75 9.29 11.71
N HIS A 30 -11.69 9.93 10.54
CA HIS A 30 -11.91 11.37 10.38
C HIS A 30 -13.31 11.79 10.83
N HIS A 31 -14.35 11.05 10.43
CA HIS A 31 -15.72 11.37 10.85
C HIS A 31 -15.93 11.14 12.36
N SER A 32 -15.33 10.11 12.94
CA SER A 32 -15.37 9.85 14.38
C SER A 32 -14.67 10.95 15.18
N LEU A 33 -13.60 11.52 14.65
CA LEU A 33 -12.89 12.66 15.24
C LEU A 33 -13.79 13.91 15.29
N ILE A 34 -14.50 14.21 14.19
CA ILE A 34 -15.44 15.35 14.11
C ILE A 34 -16.61 15.17 15.11
N GLN A 35 -17.06 13.94 15.33
CA GLN A 35 -18.11 13.61 16.30
C GLN A 35 -17.63 13.63 17.76
N GLY A 36 -16.34 13.86 18.02
CA GLY A 36 -15.75 13.82 19.36
C GLY A 36 -15.56 12.40 19.92
N ASN A 37 -15.76 11.35 19.11
CA ASN A 37 -15.56 9.97 19.53
C ASN A 37 -14.08 9.56 19.36
N ARG A 38 -13.29 9.76 20.43
CA ARG A 38 -11.86 9.45 20.45
C ARG A 38 -11.56 7.97 20.19
N ASN A 39 -12.36 7.05 20.73
CA ASN A 39 -12.13 5.62 20.55
C ASN A 39 -12.35 5.21 19.08
N GLY A 40 -13.42 5.70 18.45
CA GLY A 40 -13.68 5.44 17.03
C GLY A 40 -12.59 6.00 16.11
N ALA A 41 -12.10 7.20 16.40
CA ALA A 41 -11.00 7.81 15.66
C ALA A 41 -9.71 6.97 15.77
N LEU A 42 -9.35 6.56 16.99
CA LEU A 42 -8.15 5.75 17.24
C LEU A 42 -8.24 4.38 16.55
N TYR A 43 -9.37 3.69 16.66
CA TYR A 43 -9.55 2.38 16.01
C TYR A 43 -9.46 2.48 14.50
N GLY A 44 -10.12 3.46 13.88
CA GLY A 44 -10.04 3.64 12.42
C GLY A 44 -8.62 3.95 11.92
N ALA A 45 -7.86 4.75 12.68
CA ALA A 45 -6.47 5.04 12.36
C ALA A 45 -5.59 3.80 12.48
N ILE A 46 -5.72 3.02 13.58
CA ILE A 46 -4.98 1.77 13.78
C ILE A 46 -5.26 0.77 12.66
N PHE A 47 -6.53 0.57 12.28
CA PHE A 47 -6.86 -0.32 11.16
C PHE A 47 -6.21 0.15 9.85
N THR A 48 -6.22 1.45 9.58
CA THR A 48 -5.58 2.03 8.38
C THR A 48 -4.08 1.70 8.35
N ILE A 49 -3.38 1.87 9.48
CA ILE A 49 -1.94 1.59 9.60
C ILE A 49 -1.65 0.09 9.40
N ILE A 50 -2.49 -0.79 9.96
CA ILE A 50 -2.35 -2.24 9.77
C ILE A 50 -2.50 -2.60 8.28
N LEU A 51 -3.52 -2.06 7.61
CA LEU A 51 -3.72 -2.32 6.17
C LEU A 51 -2.54 -1.81 5.34
N ALA A 52 -1.97 -0.64 5.66
CA ALA A 52 -0.79 -0.11 4.97
C ALA A 52 0.47 -0.98 5.18
N PHE A 53 0.64 -1.57 6.36
CA PHE A 53 1.72 -2.53 6.62
C PHE A 53 1.53 -3.82 5.80
N VAL A 54 0.30 -4.35 5.75
CA VAL A 54 -0.03 -5.52 4.92
C VAL A 54 0.25 -5.25 3.44
N PHE A 55 -0.15 -4.08 2.93
CA PHE A 55 0.18 -3.67 1.55
C PHE A 55 1.70 -3.68 1.29
N THR A 56 2.48 -3.10 2.21
CA THR A 56 3.95 -3.03 2.06
C THR A 56 4.58 -4.42 2.08
N ALA A 57 4.08 -5.33 2.93
CA ALA A 57 4.52 -6.71 2.96
C ALA A 57 4.17 -7.48 1.67
N CYS A 58 2.95 -7.31 1.15
CA CYS A 58 2.55 -7.91 -0.12
C CYS A 58 3.38 -7.38 -1.29
N GLN A 59 3.68 -6.08 -1.33
CA GLN A 59 4.56 -5.49 -2.35
C GLN A 59 5.98 -6.08 -2.28
N ALA A 60 6.52 -6.33 -1.08
CA ALA A 60 7.81 -6.98 -0.92
C ALA A 60 7.82 -8.44 -1.40
N VAL A 61 6.72 -9.17 -1.20
CA VAL A 61 6.55 -10.53 -1.74
C VAL A 61 6.44 -10.50 -3.27
N GLU A 62 5.73 -9.54 -3.83
CA GLU A 62 5.64 -9.36 -5.28
C GLU A 62 7.02 -9.16 -5.91
N TYR A 63 7.90 -8.38 -5.27
CA TYR A 63 9.27 -8.16 -5.73
C TYR A 63 10.19 -9.36 -5.56
N SER A 64 9.91 -10.29 -4.63
CA SER A 64 10.75 -11.47 -4.43
C SER A 64 10.39 -12.63 -5.35
N VAL A 65 9.15 -12.67 -5.84
CA VAL A 65 8.63 -13.72 -6.74
C VAL A 65 8.69 -13.32 -8.21
N SER A 66 8.90 -12.03 -8.52
CA SER A 66 8.97 -11.54 -9.89
C SER A 66 10.10 -12.19 -10.71
N SER A 67 9.78 -12.58 -11.95
CA SER A 67 10.72 -13.22 -12.88
C SER A 67 11.72 -12.27 -13.54
N PHE A 68 11.56 -10.96 -13.31
CA PHE A 68 12.40 -9.90 -13.84
C PHE A 68 12.92 -9.01 -12.72
N THR A 69 13.97 -8.26 -13.03
CA THR A 69 14.74 -7.40 -12.14
C THR A 69 14.79 -5.96 -12.67
N LEU A 70 15.30 -5.04 -11.87
CA LEU A 70 15.51 -3.64 -12.28
C LEU A 70 16.38 -3.51 -13.54
N THR A 71 17.30 -4.45 -13.76
CA THR A 71 18.24 -4.44 -14.89
C THR A 71 17.69 -5.06 -16.17
N ASP A 72 16.46 -5.61 -16.16
CA ASP A 72 15.86 -6.27 -17.32
C ASP A 72 15.20 -5.27 -18.29
N GLY A 73 16.04 -4.41 -18.85
CA GLY A 73 15.69 -3.46 -19.89
C GLY A 73 14.72 -2.36 -19.45
N ALA A 74 14.04 -1.75 -20.43
CA ALA A 74 13.13 -0.64 -20.19
C ALA A 74 11.88 -1.05 -19.37
N PHE A 75 11.42 -2.30 -19.50
CA PHE A 75 10.24 -2.78 -18.78
C PHE A 75 10.52 -2.91 -17.27
N GLY A 76 11.57 -3.65 -16.88
CA GLY A 76 11.92 -3.83 -15.48
C GLY A 76 12.27 -2.50 -14.80
N SER A 77 13.05 -1.64 -15.47
CA SER A 77 13.42 -0.33 -14.93
C SER A 77 12.22 0.59 -14.69
N CYS A 78 11.29 0.71 -15.65
CA CYS A 78 10.06 1.50 -15.46
C CYS A 78 9.15 0.89 -14.38
N PHE A 79 8.99 -0.44 -14.34
CA PHE A 79 8.15 -1.11 -13.36
C PHE A 79 8.63 -0.85 -11.94
N TYR A 80 9.89 -1.18 -11.62
CA TYR A 80 10.44 -1.04 -10.27
C TYR A 80 10.59 0.42 -9.85
N PHE A 81 10.87 1.34 -10.78
CA PHE A 81 10.91 2.77 -10.46
C PHE A 81 9.52 3.30 -10.08
N GLY A 82 8.49 3.01 -10.89
CA GLY A 82 7.14 3.48 -10.63
C GLY A 82 6.54 2.89 -9.35
N THR A 83 6.60 1.56 -9.21
CA THR A 83 6.07 0.85 -8.04
C THR A 83 6.90 1.08 -6.79
N GLY A 84 8.23 1.17 -6.92
CA GLY A 84 9.14 1.47 -5.81
C GLY A 84 8.96 2.88 -5.25
N PHE A 85 8.82 3.87 -6.12
CA PHE A 85 8.53 5.24 -5.68
C PHE A 85 7.16 5.34 -4.99
N HIS A 86 6.13 4.68 -5.54
CA HIS A 86 4.84 4.58 -4.87
C HIS A 86 4.94 3.91 -3.50
N GLY A 87 5.66 2.78 -3.39
CA GLY A 87 5.89 2.09 -2.11
C GLY A 87 6.56 2.99 -1.07
N LEU A 88 7.54 3.79 -1.48
CA LEU A 88 8.15 4.81 -0.63
C LEU A 88 7.13 5.84 -0.14
N HIS A 89 6.23 6.32 -1.01
CA HIS A 89 5.17 7.26 -0.61
C HIS A 89 4.22 6.66 0.42
N VAL A 90 3.86 5.39 0.26
CA VAL A 90 3.00 4.68 1.22
C VAL A 90 3.66 4.55 2.59
N ILE A 91 4.97 4.26 2.64
CA ILE A 91 5.72 4.21 3.92
C ILE A 91 5.71 5.57 4.61
N ILE A 92 6.00 6.65 3.88
CA ILE A 92 5.98 8.01 4.45
C ILE A 92 4.57 8.36 4.94
N GLY A 93 3.53 8.05 4.17
CA GLY A 93 2.14 8.26 4.57
C GLY A 93 1.75 7.47 5.83
N THR A 94 2.25 6.24 5.97
CA THR A 94 2.01 5.41 7.16
C THR A 94 2.66 6.02 8.41
N ILE A 95 3.88 6.54 8.29
CA ILE A 95 4.56 7.26 9.38
C ILE A 95 3.78 8.52 9.74
N PHE A 96 3.31 9.28 8.74
CA PHE A 96 2.52 10.48 8.99
C PHE A 96 1.22 10.18 9.75
N LEU A 97 0.51 9.11 9.39
CA LEU A 97 -0.68 8.66 10.11
C LEU A 97 -0.36 8.18 11.53
N ALA A 98 0.76 7.49 11.73
CA ALA A 98 1.19 7.02 13.05
C ALA A 98 1.58 8.16 14.00
N VAL A 99 2.05 9.30 13.49
CA VAL A 99 2.39 10.49 14.28
C VAL A 99 1.18 11.41 14.47
N GLY A 100 0.27 11.46 13.49
CA GLY A 100 -0.86 12.39 13.49
C GLY A 100 -2.04 12.00 14.40
N PHE A 101 -2.10 10.76 14.89
CA PHE A 101 -3.13 10.25 15.79
C PHE A 101 -2.54 9.81 17.14
#